data_AF-A0A1Q3H4Q5-F1
#
_entry.id   AF-A0A1Q3H4Q5-F1
#
_cell.length_a   1.000
_cell.length_b   1.000
_cell.length_c   1.000
_cell.angle_alpha   90.00
_cell.angle_beta   90.00
_cell.angle_gamma   90.00
#
_symmetry.space_group_name_H-M   'P 1'
#
loop_
_entity.id
_entity.type
_entity.pdbx_description
1 polymer ?
#
loop_
_entity_poly.entity_id
_entity_poly.type
_entity_poly.pdbx_seq_one_letter_code
_entity_poly.pdbx_strand_id
1 'polypeptide(L)'
;MKRIILMLLVCSFSLSFVHAQNDDLEKEKLVKKFLEYSTVNELLHRSFAFYRQQEYPKNLPSNFWKDIKTKVTHKKKYYEKNIGKVLKANFSISDLTTLAMPPSEKKDSLIRSKSDKERQKIITVMLVMVQPIMVDIKNLIIAKLKKEKLYKKNVNPENCSRFRYGKFITYAQADRLPIFMIRKKSQQIEYSKLDNTKTTFALEWKATSYDLLIQSIYPKGGDFDVFIGDTLKIDIYHIEGNTYSYKAEIKGAIYFGRVSKVPESAEYTDYITGWTPRERKSFMEGCLESEGAQKLGKTKAKEICKCAMTKFERLYPIPSMIPDDIKEEMRGIVMNCLLNNKPKF
;
A
#
# COMPACT_ATOMS: atom_id res chain seq x y z
N MET A 1 -25.26 42.34 -47.79
CA MET A 1 -24.91 42.19 -46.35
C MET A 1 -24.97 40.73 -45.85
N LYS A 2 -26.06 39.97 -46.06
CA LYS A 2 -26.17 38.55 -45.60
C LYS A 2 -25.08 37.58 -46.12
N ARG A 3 -24.56 37.78 -47.35
CA ARG A 3 -23.48 36.94 -47.91
C ARG A 3 -22.08 37.22 -47.32
N ILE A 4 -21.82 38.43 -46.82
CA ILE A 4 -20.53 38.81 -46.22
C ILE A 4 -20.42 38.25 -44.78
N ILE A 5 -21.54 38.21 -44.06
CA ILE A 5 -21.62 37.63 -42.71
C ILE A 5 -21.39 36.10 -42.75
N LEU A 6 -21.91 35.41 -43.77
CA LEU A 6 -21.68 33.96 -43.94
C LEU A 6 -20.22 33.62 -44.25
N MET A 7 -19.52 34.46 -45.02
CA MET A 7 -18.11 34.26 -45.38
C MET A 7 -17.17 34.51 -44.19
N LEU A 8 -17.46 35.52 -43.36
CA LEU A 8 -16.73 35.78 -42.11
C LEU A 8 -16.91 34.66 -41.07
N LEU A 9 -18.13 34.09 -40.97
CA LEU A 9 -18.38 32.90 -40.14
C LEU A 9 -17.54 31.71 -40.62
N VAL A 10 -17.54 31.40 -41.93
CA VAL A 10 -16.77 30.26 -42.48
C VAL A 10 -15.24 30.43 -42.29
N CYS A 11 -14.70 31.64 -42.41
CA CYS A 11 -13.28 31.91 -42.14
C CYS A 11 -12.91 31.82 -40.64
N SER A 12 -13.80 32.22 -39.74
CA SER A 12 -13.58 32.05 -38.29
C SER A 12 -13.64 30.57 -37.86
N PHE A 13 -14.49 29.76 -38.50
CA PHE A 13 -14.54 28.32 -38.27
C PHE A 13 -13.28 27.60 -38.77
N SER A 14 -12.76 27.93 -39.95
CA SER A 14 -11.55 27.27 -40.48
C SER A 14 -10.30 27.58 -39.65
N LEU A 15 -10.13 28.81 -39.17
CA LEU A 15 -8.99 29.18 -38.32
C LEU A 15 -9.04 28.48 -36.95
N SER A 16 -10.23 28.37 -36.34
CA SER A 16 -10.39 27.64 -35.07
C SER A 16 -10.09 26.14 -35.21
N PHE A 17 -10.42 25.55 -36.37
CA PHE A 17 -10.16 24.13 -36.65
C PHE A 17 -8.67 23.84 -36.84
N VAL A 18 -7.94 24.72 -37.53
CA VAL A 18 -6.49 24.59 -37.72
C VAL A 18 -5.73 24.73 -36.40
N HIS A 19 -6.12 25.66 -35.54
CA HIS A 19 -5.50 25.83 -34.22
C HIS A 19 -5.74 24.61 -33.32
N ALA A 20 -6.98 24.10 -33.26
CA ALA A 20 -7.31 22.91 -32.47
C ALA A 20 -6.56 21.66 -32.95
N GLN A 21 -6.42 21.47 -34.26
CA GLN A 21 -5.65 20.35 -34.83
C GLN A 21 -4.16 20.44 -34.50
N ASN A 22 -3.58 21.64 -34.53
CA ASN A 22 -2.18 21.85 -34.20
C ASN A 22 -1.92 21.55 -32.71
N ASP A 23 -2.81 22.00 -31.83
CA ASP A 23 -2.70 21.74 -30.39
C ASP A 23 -2.80 20.24 -30.07
N ASP A 24 -3.73 19.53 -30.69
CA ASP A 24 -3.88 18.09 -30.49
C ASP A 24 -2.66 17.30 -30.98
N LEU A 25 -2.08 17.67 -32.11
CA LEU A 25 -0.86 17.05 -32.62
C LEU A 25 0.34 17.31 -31.70
N GLU A 26 0.47 18.54 -31.19
CA GLU A 26 1.54 18.87 -30.25
C GLU A 26 1.39 18.14 -28.92
N LYS A 27 0.16 18.07 -28.39
CA LYS A 27 -0.14 17.24 -27.21
C LYS A 27 0.22 15.77 -27.45
N GLU A 28 -0.07 15.22 -28.62
CA GLU A 28 0.28 13.83 -28.96
C GLU A 28 1.80 13.61 -28.93
N LYS A 29 2.59 14.52 -29.54
CA LYS A 29 4.05 14.46 -29.50
C LYS A 29 4.59 14.52 -28.07
N LEU A 30 4.08 15.45 -27.26
CA LEU A 30 4.52 15.62 -25.88
C LEU A 30 4.13 14.42 -25.01
N VAL A 31 2.94 13.84 -25.20
CA VAL A 31 2.53 12.61 -24.51
C VAL A 31 3.43 11.43 -24.89
N LYS A 32 3.76 11.28 -26.17
CA LYS A 32 4.69 10.24 -26.62
C LYS A 32 6.05 10.40 -25.94
N LYS A 33 6.59 11.63 -25.92
CA LYS A 33 7.85 11.95 -25.24
C LYS A 33 7.78 11.72 -23.72
N PHE A 34 6.66 12.04 -23.08
CA PHE A 34 6.43 11.71 -21.67
C PHE A 34 6.50 10.19 -21.44
N LEU A 35 5.85 9.39 -22.29
CA LEU A 35 5.84 7.92 -22.18
C LEU A 35 7.22 7.29 -22.47
N GLU A 36 8.09 7.95 -23.22
CA GLU A 36 9.48 7.54 -23.42
C GLU A 36 10.31 7.67 -22.14
N TYR A 37 10.13 8.75 -21.36
CA TYR A 37 10.86 8.97 -20.10
C TYR A 37 10.20 8.33 -18.87
N SER A 38 8.87 8.35 -18.81
CA SER A 38 8.06 7.78 -17.73
C SER A 38 7.36 6.53 -18.25
N THR A 39 8.14 5.49 -18.50
CA THR A 39 7.65 4.31 -19.19
C THR A 39 6.53 3.62 -18.41
N VAL A 40 5.56 3.06 -19.12
CA VAL A 40 4.53 2.21 -18.50
C VAL A 40 5.15 1.02 -17.78
N ASN A 41 6.34 0.56 -18.21
CA ASN A 41 7.11 -0.46 -17.49
C ASN A 41 7.47 -0.01 -16.07
N GLU A 42 7.88 1.25 -15.90
CA GLU A 42 8.21 1.80 -14.59
C GLU A 42 6.95 1.92 -13.72
N LEU A 43 5.84 2.43 -14.28
CA LEU A 43 4.57 2.51 -13.55
C LEU A 43 4.06 1.13 -13.13
N LEU A 44 4.17 0.12 -14.02
CA LEU A 44 3.88 -1.27 -13.70
C LEU A 44 4.78 -1.79 -12.59
N HIS A 45 6.09 -1.53 -12.67
CA HIS A 45 7.06 -1.95 -11.66
C HIS A 45 6.74 -1.35 -10.28
N ARG A 46 6.51 -0.03 -10.21
CA ARG A 46 6.15 0.67 -8.97
C ARG A 46 4.82 0.18 -8.41
N SER A 47 3.79 0.04 -9.24
CA SER A 47 2.49 -0.48 -8.82
C SER A 47 2.58 -1.91 -8.30
N PHE A 48 3.41 -2.74 -8.95
CA PHE A 48 3.64 -4.12 -8.52
C PHE A 48 4.42 -4.18 -7.21
N ALA A 49 5.48 -3.38 -7.06
CA ALA A 49 6.25 -3.29 -5.82
C ALA A 49 5.36 -2.84 -4.65
N PHE A 50 4.50 -1.84 -4.87
CA PHE A 50 3.53 -1.36 -3.89
C PHE A 50 2.64 -2.47 -3.34
N TYR A 51 2.01 -3.28 -4.21
CA TYR A 51 1.16 -4.39 -3.75
C TYR A 51 1.95 -5.56 -3.16
N ARG A 52 3.17 -5.82 -3.66
CA ARG A 52 4.03 -6.89 -3.14
C ARG A 52 4.51 -6.59 -1.73
N GLN A 53 4.70 -5.32 -1.39
CA GLN A 53 5.08 -4.88 -0.06
C GLN A 53 3.91 -4.88 0.93
N GLN A 54 2.68 -5.14 0.51
CA GLN A 54 1.55 -5.19 1.45
C GLN A 54 1.48 -6.54 2.18
N GLU A 55 0.75 -6.56 3.28
CA GLU A 55 0.62 -7.74 4.14
C GLU A 55 -0.66 -8.53 3.82
N TYR A 56 -0.51 -9.86 3.80
CA TYR A 56 -1.54 -10.83 3.42
C TYR A 56 -1.65 -11.91 4.51
N PRO A 57 -2.77 -12.67 4.59
CA PRO A 57 -2.96 -13.68 5.63
C PRO A 57 -1.83 -14.71 5.74
N LYS A 58 -1.26 -15.10 4.60
CA LYS A 58 -0.21 -16.12 4.50
C LYS A 58 0.77 -15.72 3.41
N ASN A 59 1.97 -16.31 3.48
CA ASN A 59 2.93 -16.24 2.39
C ASN A 59 2.26 -16.75 1.12
N LEU A 60 2.07 -15.85 0.16
CA LEU A 60 1.52 -16.21 -1.14
C LEU A 60 2.56 -17.06 -1.89
N PRO A 61 2.14 -18.07 -2.66
CA PRO A 61 3.06 -18.92 -3.42
C PRO A 61 4.06 -18.11 -4.25
N SER A 62 5.30 -18.58 -4.42
CA SER A 62 6.33 -17.81 -5.14
C SER A 62 5.94 -17.46 -6.59
N ASN A 63 5.15 -18.32 -7.24
CA ASN A 63 4.61 -18.08 -8.59
C ASN A 63 3.47 -17.06 -8.64
N PHE A 64 2.82 -16.75 -7.51
CA PHE A 64 1.71 -15.81 -7.43
C PHE A 64 2.05 -14.46 -8.07
N TRP A 65 3.18 -13.91 -7.63
CA TRP A 65 3.68 -12.61 -8.09
C TRP A 65 4.11 -12.66 -9.56
N LYS A 66 4.73 -13.77 -9.99
CA LYS A 66 5.11 -13.99 -11.39
C LYS A 66 3.88 -13.98 -12.30
N ASP A 67 2.80 -14.67 -11.92
CA ASP A 67 1.58 -14.75 -12.70
C ASP A 67 0.88 -13.40 -12.84
N ILE A 68 0.79 -12.63 -11.75
CA ILE A 68 0.22 -11.27 -11.78
C ILE A 68 1.04 -10.38 -12.71
N LYS A 69 2.37 -10.34 -12.52
CA LYS A 69 3.28 -9.51 -13.32
C LYS A 69 3.12 -9.81 -14.81
N THR A 70 3.08 -11.09 -15.17
CA THR A 70 2.86 -11.55 -16.54
C THR A 70 1.53 -11.00 -17.07
N LYS A 71 0.41 -11.23 -16.40
CA LYS A 71 -0.93 -10.80 -16.86
C LYS A 71 -1.05 -9.29 -17.04
N VAL A 72 -0.50 -8.49 -16.13
CA VAL A 72 -0.56 -7.02 -16.27
C VAL A 72 0.38 -6.51 -17.36
N THR A 73 1.53 -7.14 -17.57
CA THR A 73 2.47 -6.75 -18.63
C THR A 73 1.86 -6.95 -20.03
N HIS A 74 1.05 -7.99 -20.22
CA HIS A 74 0.31 -8.21 -21.48
C HIS A 74 -0.65 -7.07 -21.82
N LYS A 75 -1.09 -6.28 -20.83
CA LYS A 75 -1.96 -5.11 -21.01
C LYS A 75 -1.20 -3.79 -21.21
N LYS A 76 0.13 -3.82 -21.37
CA LYS A 76 0.96 -2.61 -21.49
C LYS A 76 0.43 -1.59 -22.52
N LYS A 77 0.16 -2.02 -23.75
CA LYS A 77 -0.35 -1.13 -24.82
C LYS A 77 -1.69 -0.49 -24.47
N TYR A 78 -2.56 -1.22 -23.75
CA TYR A 78 -3.82 -0.69 -23.26
C TYR A 78 -3.59 0.44 -22.23
N TYR A 79 -2.66 0.24 -21.29
CA TYR A 79 -2.31 1.28 -20.31
C TYR A 79 -1.66 2.50 -20.96
N GLU A 80 -0.75 2.31 -21.91
CA GLU A 80 -0.14 3.41 -22.69
C GLU A 80 -1.21 4.29 -23.34
N LYS A 81 -2.17 3.67 -24.03
CA LYS A 81 -3.30 4.38 -24.66
C LYS A 81 -4.14 5.14 -23.63
N ASN A 82 -4.45 4.51 -22.49
CA ASN A 82 -5.27 5.16 -21.46
C ASN A 82 -4.54 6.34 -20.81
N ILE A 83 -3.27 6.17 -20.46
CA ILE A 83 -2.41 7.22 -19.90
C ILE A 83 -2.35 8.40 -20.87
N GLY A 84 -2.11 8.13 -22.16
CA GLY A 84 -2.07 9.18 -23.18
C GLY A 84 -3.40 9.95 -23.27
N LYS A 85 -4.54 9.24 -23.25
CA LYS A 85 -5.87 9.88 -23.22
C LYS A 85 -6.04 10.79 -22.00
N VAL A 86 -5.67 10.31 -20.81
CA VAL A 86 -5.80 11.06 -19.55
C VAL A 86 -4.92 12.32 -19.57
N LEU A 87 -3.67 12.21 -20.02
CA LEU A 87 -2.75 13.35 -20.13
C LEU A 87 -3.29 14.44 -21.05
N LYS A 88 -3.70 14.08 -22.28
CA LYS A 88 -4.20 15.05 -23.27
C LYS A 88 -5.46 15.79 -22.79
N ALA A 89 -6.34 15.07 -22.09
CA ALA A 89 -7.59 15.61 -21.58
C ALA A 89 -7.40 16.57 -20.39
N ASN A 90 -6.35 16.38 -19.58
CA ASN A 90 -6.21 17.11 -18.31
C ASN A 90 -5.13 18.18 -18.31
N PHE A 91 -4.17 18.15 -19.23
CA PHE A 91 -3.04 19.06 -19.25
C PHE A 91 -3.00 19.97 -20.48
N SER A 92 -2.52 21.19 -20.27
CA SER A 92 -2.16 22.11 -21.34
C SER A 92 -0.88 21.67 -22.05
N ILE A 93 -0.56 22.27 -23.20
CA ILE A 93 0.73 22.06 -23.87
C ILE A 93 1.88 22.44 -22.92
N SER A 94 1.79 23.56 -22.21
CA SER A 94 2.83 23.99 -21.24
C SER A 94 3.07 22.99 -20.12
N ASP A 95 1.99 22.43 -19.56
CA ASP A 95 2.09 21.38 -18.54
C ASP A 95 2.75 20.12 -19.10
N LEU A 96 2.32 19.67 -20.29
CA LEU A 96 2.89 18.49 -20.94
C LEU A 96 4.34 18.70 -21.35
N THR A 97 4.74 19.90 -21.77
CA THR A 97 6.14 20.25 -22.04
C THR A 97 7.00 20.05 -20.81
N THR A 98 6.53 20.52 -19.65
CA THR A 98 7.23 20.33 -18.36
C THR A 98 7.29 18.85 -17.98
N LEU A 99 6.17 18.12 -18.10
CA LEU A 99 6.10 16.71 -17.75
C LEU A 99 6.94 15.83 -18.68
N ALA A 100 7.05 16.18 -19.96
CA ALA A 100 7.83 15.48 -20.98
C ALA A 100 9.33 15.84 -20.94
N MET A 101 9.79 16.66 -19.98
CA MET A 101 11.22 16.83 -19.73
C MET A 101 11.83 15.54 -19.17
N PRO A 102 13.11 15.24 -19.50
CA PRO A 102 13.86 14.19 -18.81
C PRO A 102 13.92 14.43 -17.29
N PRO A 103 14.03 13.37 -16.47
CA PRO A 103 14.27 13.52 -15.04
C PRO A 103 15.48 14.42 -14.77
N SER A 104 15.28 15.51 -14.03
CA SER A 104 16.31 16.52 -13.74
C SER A 104 15.86 17.44 -12.60
N GLU A 105 16.80 18.04 -11.87
CA GLU A 105 16.50 19.03 -10.82
C GLU A 105 15.68 20.21 -11.35
N LYS A 106 15.93 20.60 -12.61
CA LYS A 106 15.18 21.66 -13.29
C LYS A 106 13.70 21.29 -13.43
N LYS A 107 13.40 20.07 -13.89
CA LYS A 107 12.02 19.58 -13.99
C LYS A 107 11.34 19.58 -12.62
N ASP A 108 12.03 19.07 -11.61
CA ASP A 108 11.50 18.99 -10.26
C ASP A 108 11.25 20.38 -9.67
N SER A 109 12.15 21.34 -9.91
CA SER A 109 11.99 22.73 -9.52
C SER A 109 10.76 23.38 -10.18
N LEU A 110 10.54 23.15 -11.47
CA LEU A 110 9.36 23.65 -12.20
C LEU A 110 8.05 23.05 -11.70
N ILE A 111 8.06 21.78 -11.29
CA ILE A 111 6.88 21.14 -10.68
C ILE A 111 6.66 21.69 -9.27
N ARG A 112 7.73 21.88 -8.49
CA ARG A 112 7.66 22.44 -7.13
C ARG A 112 7.25 23.91 -7.11
N SER A 113 7.57 24.70 -8.13
CA SER A 113 7.19 26.11 -8.20
C SER A 113 5.73 26.35 -8.56
N LYS A 114 5.00 25.33 -9.03
CA LYS A 114 3.54 25.41 -9.27
C LYS A 114 2.78 25.68 -7.98
N SER A 115 1.61 26.31 -8.08
CA SER A 115 0.73 26.53 -6.92
C SER A 115 0.25 25.20 -6.32
N ASP A 116 -0.20 25.22 -5.06
CA ASP A 116 -0.78 24.03 -4.40
C ASP A 116 -1.92 23.41 -5.23
N LYS A 117 -2.81 24.24 -5.76
CA LYS A 117 -3.93 23.79 -6.60
C LYS A 117 -3.45 23.05 -7.85
N GLU A 118 -2.43 23.57 -8.52
CA GLU A 118 -1.85 22.92 -9.70
C GLU A 118 -1.12 21.62 -9.35
N ARG A 119 -0.35 21.60 -8.26
CA ARG A 119 0.30 20.38 -7.77
C ARG A 119 -0.73 19.31 -7.42
N GLN A 120 -1.83 19.68 -6.75
CA GLN A 120 -2.92 18.77 -6.45
C GLN A 120 -3.62 18.25 -7.70
N LYS A 121 -3.80 19.09 -8.73
CA LYS A 121 -4.28 18.65 -10.04
C LYS A 121 -3.32 17.63 -10.65
N ILE A 122 -2.00 17.87 -10.63
CA ILE A 122 -0.99 16.94 -11.14
C ILE A 122 -1.09 15.60 -10.41
N ILE A 123 -1.10 15.61 -9.07
CA ILE A 123 -1.22 14.41 -8.24
C ILE A 123 -2.50 13.64 -8.58
N THR A 124 -3.63 14.33 -8.67
CA THR A 124 -4.93 13.72 -9.00
C THR A 124 -4.89 13.04 -10.37
N VAL A 125 -4.35 13.72 -11.39
CA VAL A 125 -4.22 13.13 -12.74
C VAL A 125 -3.26 11.94 -12.73
N MET A 126 -2.15 12.01 -12.00
CA MET A 126 -1.22 10.90 -11.83
C MET A 126 -1.88 9.67 -11.20
N LEU A 127 -2.74 9.86 -10.19
CA LEU A 127 -3.53 8.78 -9.60
C LEU A 127 -4.51 8.17 -10.62
N VAL A 128 -5.21 8.98 -11.41
CA VAL A 128 -6.14 8.50 -12.46
C VAL A 128 -5.39 7.71 -13.54
N MET A 129 -4.18 8.11 -13.90
CA MET A 129 -3.36 7.42 -14.90
C MET A 129 -2.97 6.00 -14.48
N VAL A 130 -2.61 5.81 -13.20
CA VAL A 130 -2.19 4.50 -12.68
C VAL A 130 -3.36 3.62 -12.22
N GLN A 131 -4.54 4.20 -12.03
CA GLN A 131 -5.72 3.51 -11.52
C GLN A 131 -6.07 2.22 -12.28
N PRO A 132 -6.07 2.14 -13.63
CA PRO A 132 -6.37 0.89 -14.32
C PRO A 132 -5.37 -0.23 -14.02
N ILE A 133 -4.07 0.11 -13.91
CA ILE A 133 -3.01 -0.84 -13.54
C ILE A 133 -3.29 -1.37 -12.13
N MET A 134 -3.56 -0.47 -11.19
CA MET A 134 -3.82 -0.84 -9.80
C MET A 134 -5.10 -1.68 -9.66
N VAL A 135 -6.16 -1.36 -10.41
CA VAL A 135 -7.42 -2.13 -10.44
C VAL A 135 -7.18 -3.54 -10.97
N ASP A 136 -6.42 -3.68 -12.05
CA ASP A 136 -6.10 -5.00 -12.61
C ASP A 136 -5.26 -5.85 -11.65
N ILE A 137 -4.20 -5.27 -11.04
CA ILE A 137 -3.41 -5.97 -10.02
C ILE A 137 -4.29 -6.43 -8.86
N LYS A 138 -5.10 -5.52 -8.30
CA LYS A 138 -6.05 -5.83 -7.21
C LYS A 138 -6.99 -6.97 -7.57
N ASN A 139 -7.62 -6.91 -8.74
CA ASN A 139 -8.58 -7.93 -9.16
C ASN A 139 -7.91 -9.31 -9.27
N LEU A 140 -6.67 -9.36 -9.77
CA LEU A 140 -5.89 -10.59 -9.83
C LEU A 140 -5.51 -11.11 -8.43
N ILE A 141 -5.14 -10.23 -7.49
CA ILE A 141 -4.90 -10.59 -6.09
C ILE A 141 -6.15 -11.20 -5.47
N ILE A 142 -7.30 -10.52 -5.58
CA ILE A 142 -8.59 -11.01 -5.04
C ILE A 142 -8.97 -12.35 -5.65
N ALA A 143 -8.83 -12.51 -6.98
CA ALA A 143 -9.13 -13.76 -7.66
C ALA A 143 -8.29 -14.93 -7.12
N LYS A 144 -7.00 -14.69 -6.82
CA LYS A 144 -6.16 -15.72 -6.19
C LYS A 144 -6.56 -15.98 -4.75
N LEU A 145 -6.79 -14.95 -3.93
CA LEU A 145 -7.23 -15.12 -2.55
C LEU A 145 -8.52 -15.94 -2.46
N LYS A 146 -9.44 -15.74 -3.41
CA LYS A 146 -10.64 -16.59 -3.59
C LYS A 146 -10.26 -18.03 -3.93
N LYS A 147 -9.35 -18.25 -4.90
CA LYS A 147 -8.88 -19.59 -5.27
C LYS A 147 -8.25 -20.36 -4.10
N GLU A 148 -7.49 -19.66 -3.25
CA GLU A 148 -6.86 -20.23 -2.04
C GLU A 148 -7.83 -20.33 -0.85
N LYS A 149 -9.13 -20.03 -1.04
CA LYS A 149 -10.16 -20.01 0.01
C LYS A 149 -9.81 -19.11 1.21
N LEU A 150 -9.05 -18.05 0.97
CA LEU A 150 -8.70 -17.04 1.98
C LEU A 150 -9.64 -15.85 1.96
N TYR A 151 -10.34 -15.58 0.84
CA TYR A 151 -11.24 -14.45 0.72
C TYR A 151 -12.62 -14.73 1.34
N LYS A 152 -13.09 -13.81 2.19
CA LYS A 152 -14.27 -13.89 3.06
C LYS A 152 -14.27 -15.07 4.07
N LYS A 153 -13.11 -15.65 4.36
CA LYS A 153 -12.98 -16.73 5.36
C LYS A 153 -13.17 -16.17 6.78
N ASN A 154 -14.04 -16.80 7.56
CA ASN A 154 -14.38 -16.42 8.94
C ASN A 154 -14.91 -14.98 9.12
N VAL A 155 -15.40 -14.36 8.04
CA VAL A 155 -15.93 -12.99 8.07
C VAL A 155 -17.43 -13.04 8.37
N ASN A 156 -17.81 -12.70 9.61
CA ASN A 156 -19.20 -12.51 10.03
C ASN A 156 -19.37 -11.17 10.77
N PRO A 157 -20.59 -10.64 10.92
CA PRO A 157 -20.82 -9.33 11.55
C PRO A 157 -20.25 -9.22 12.98
N GLU A 158 -20.39 -10.28 13.78
CA GLU A 158 -19.91 -10.33 15.15
C GLU A 158 -18.39 -10.17 15.24
N ASN A 159 -17.63 -10.99 14.51
CA ASN A 159 -16.17 -10.92 14.47
C ASN A 159 -15.70 -9.58 13.88
N CYS A 160 -16.37 -9.08 12.85
CA CYS A 160 -16.00 -7.81 12.25
C CYS A 160 -16.24 -6.64 13.22
N SER A 161 -17.27 -6.70 14.09
CA SER A 161 -17.55 -5.63 15.05
C SER A 161 -16.38 -5.36 16.00
N ARG A 162 -15.61 -6.41 16.32
CA ARG A 162 -14.41 -6.35 17.19
C ARG A 162 -13.26 -5.55 16.57
N PHE A 163 -13.26 -5.34 15.25
CA PHE A 163 -12.29 -4.50 14.53
C PHE A 163 -12.52 -3.00 14.74
N ARG A 164 -13.75 -2.60 15.09
CA ARG A 164 -14.13 -1.17 15.15
C ARG A 164 -13.44 -0.44 16.28
N TYR A 165 -13.22 -1.07 17.43
CA TYR A 165 -12.63 -0.44 18.60
C TYR A 165 -11.62 -1.37 19.30
N GLY A 166 -10.70 -0.77 20.04
CA GLY A 166 -9.69 -1.46 20.85
C GLY A 166 -8.27 -1.07 20.46
N LYS A 167 -7.33 -1.91 20.90
CA LYS A 167 -5.89 -1.74 20.65
C LYS A 167 -5.42 -2.77 19.61
N PHE A 168 -4.50 -2.35 18.74
CA PHE A 168 -4.09 -3.13 17.59
C PHE A 168 -2.61 -2.94 17.26
N ILE A 169 -2.01 -3.95 16.65
CA ILE A 169 -0.76 -3.84 15.88
C ILE A 169 -1.11 -3.91 14.40
N THR A 170 -0.84 -2.84 13.65
CA THR A 170 -1.08 -2.80 12.20
C THR A 170 0.21 -3.03 11.42
N TYR A 171 0.13 -3.90 10.41
CA TYR A 171 1.20 -4.25 9.50
C TYR A 171 0.84 -3.68 8.14
N ALA A 172 1.18 -2.41 7.92
CA ALA A 172 0.86 -1.71 6.68
C ALA A 172 1.71 -2.22 5.50
N GLN A 173 2.97 -2.58 5.77
CA GLN A 173 3.91 -3.10 4.79
C GLN A 173 4.81 -4.20 5.38
N ALA A 174 5.21 -5.15 4.53
CA ALA A 174 5.98 -6.33 4.84
C ALA A 174 7.49 -6.09 5.00
N ASP A 175 7.97 -4.86 4.89
CA ASP A 175 9.34 -4.47 5.20
C ASP A 175 9.40 -3.33 6.22
N ARG A 176 8.25 -2.86 6.72
CA ARG A 176 8.19 -1.82 7.76
C ARG A 176 7.92 -2.41 9.13
N LEU A 177 8.37 -1.68 10.14
CA LEU A 177 7.95 -1.95 11.52
C LEU A 177 6.43 -1.75 11.62
N PRO A 178 5.72 -2.63 12.33
CA PRO A 178 4.29 -2.47 12.52
C PRO A 178 4.01 -1.24 13.39
N ILE A 179 2.80 -0.71 13.40
CA ILE A 179 2.39 0.47 14.18
C ILE A 179 1.44 0.03 15.30
N PHE A 180 1.60 0.59 16.50
CA PHE A 180 0.63 0.40 17.58
C PHE A 180 -0.51 1.40 17.42
N MET A 181 -1.73 0.89 17.31
CA MET A 181 -2.92 1.67 16.99
C MET A 181 -3.97 1.51 18.09
N ILE A 182 -4.46 2.64 18.62
CA ILE A 182 -5.60 2.70 19.53
C ILE A 182 -6.77 3.30 18.77
N ARG A 183 -7.92 2.63 18.77
CA ARG A 183 -9.10 3.05 18.03
C ARG A 183 -10.32 3.17 18.96
N LYS A 184 -10.91 4.35 18.96
CA LYS A 184 -12.07 4.76 19.77
C LYS A 184 -13.23 5.20 18.86
N LYS A 185 -14.35 5.61 19.46
CA LYS A 185 -15.57 6.03 18.74
C LYS A 185 -15.34 7.18 17.76
N SER A 186 -14.53 8.17 18.11
CA SER A 186 -14.30 9.37 17.29
C SER A 186 -12.82 9.65 17.01
N GLN A 187 -11.95 8.69 17.32
CA GLN A 187 -10.50 8.92 17.32
C GLN A 187 -9.73 7.64 17.00
N GLN A 188 -8.65 7.78 16.24
CA GLN A 188 -7.59 6.78 16.13
C GLN A 188 -6.25 7.42 16.49
N ILE A 189 -5.42 6.72 17.25
CA ILE A 189 -4.08 7.15 17.64
C ILE A 189 -3.11 6.08 17.17
N GLU A 190 -2.07 6.48 16.46
CA GLU A 190 -1.03 5.62 15.92
C GLU A 190 0.33 6.00 16.50
N TYR A 191 1.09 4.99 16.94
CA TYR A 191 2.44 5.14 17.46
C TYR A 191 3.41 4.35 16.59
N SER A 192 4.37 5.04 16.00
CA SER A 192 5.39 4.45 15.13
C SER A 192 6.71 4.31 15.88
N LYS A 193 7.25 3.09 15.92
CA LYS A 193 8.60 2.82 16.46
C LYS A 193 9.73 3.27 15.53
N LEU A 194 9.43 3.51 14.25
CA LEU A 194 10.44 3.90 13.26
C LEU A 194 10.99 5.31 13.53
N ASP A 195 10.11 6.23 13.91
CA ASP A 195 10.39 7.66 14.07
C ASP A 195 9.88 8.21 15.42
N ASN A 196 9.38 7.34 16.30
CA ASN A 196 8.79 7.69 17.60
C ASN A 196 7.62 8.69 17.50
N THR A 197 6.95 8.76 16.34
CA THR A 197 5.84 9.69 16.13
C THR A 197 4.54 9.16 16.72
N LYS A 198 3.71 10.10 17.18
CA LYS A 198 2.32 9.88 17.57
C LYS A 198 1.42 10.66 16.61
N THR A 199 0.62 9.94 15.84
CA THR A 199 -0.37 10.53 14.94
C THR A 199 -1.77 10.32 15.49
N THR A 200 -2.58 11.38 15.54
CA THR A 200 -3.97 11.33 16.00
C THR A 200 -4.90 11.72 14.87
N PHE A 201 -5.85 10.85 14.57
CA PHE A 201 -6.90 11.08 13.59
C PHE A 201 -8.22 11.31 14.32
N ALA A 202 -8.90 12.42 14.01
CA ALA A 202 -10.31 12.57 14.35
C ALA A 202 -11.14 11.87 13.26
N LEU A 203 -12.02 10.95 13.66
CA LEU A 203 -12.72 10.06 12.75
C LEU A 203 -14.23 10.05 13.00
N GLU A 204 -15.01 9.85 11.94
CA GLU A 204 -16.44 9.54 12.04
C GLU A 204 -16.71 8.20 11.34
N TRP A 205 -17.24 7.22 12.08
CA TRP A 205 -17.69 5.95 11.51
C TRP A 205 -19.04 6.12 10.84
N LYS A 206 -19.12 5.81 9.54
CA LYS A 206 -20.40 5.76 8.84
C LYS A 206 -21.14 4.45 9.16
N ALA A 207 -22.47 4.47 9.07
CA ALA A 207 -23.34 3.36 9.49
C ALA A 207 -23.15 2.08 8.66
N THR A 208 -22.62 2.21 7.44
CA THR A 208 -22.35 1.10 6.53
C THR A 208 -20.86 0.77 6.51
N SER A 209 -20.50 -0.50 6.66
CA SER A 209 -19.26 -1.07 6.12
C SER A 209 -17.90 -0.50 6.60
N TYR A 210 -17.66 -0.33 7.91
CA TYR A 210 -16.36 0.12 8.46
C TYR A 210 -15.77 1.36 7.75
N ASP A 211 -16.64 2.18 7.19
CA ASP A 211 -16.27 3.39 6.47
C ASP A 211 -15.88 4.46 7.50
N LEU A 212 -14.70 5.03 7.30
CA LEU A 212 -14.05 5.97 8.21
C LEU A 212 -13.86 7.32 7.52
N LEU A 213 -14.65 8.33 7.90
CA LEU A 213 -14.40 9.69 7.45
C LEU A 213 -13.26 10.30 8.29
N ILE A 214 -12.22 10.77 7.63
CA ILE A 214 -11.08 11.45 8.27
C ILE A 214 -11.41 12.93 8.41
N GLN A 215 -11.65 13.41 9.63
CA GLN A 215 -12.02 14.80 9.88
C GLN A 215 -10.80 15.71 10.07
N SER A 216 -9.78 15.22 10.76
CA SER A 216 -8.51 15.93 10.96
C SER A 216 -7.40 14.98 11.37
N ILE A 217 -6.15 15.44 11.19
CA ILE A 217 -4.93 14.72 11.51
C ILE A 217 -4.03 15.64 12.35
N TYR A 218 -3.38 15.09 13.37
CA TYR A 218 -2.41 15.78 14.21
C TYR A 218 -1.15 14.92 14.42
N PRO A 219 0.08 15.48 14.28
CA PRO A 219 0.36 16.85 13.85
C PRO A 219 -0.06 17.10 12.40
N LYS A 220 -0.35 18.36 12.06
CA LYS A 220 -0.63 18.78 10.68
C LYS A 220 0.66 18.82 9.87
N GLY A 221 0.55 18.77 8.54
CA GLY A 221 1.67 18.89 7.61
C GLY A 221 2.31 17.56 7.23
N GLY A 222 1.62 16.44 7.45
CA GLY A 222 2.05 15.11 7.00
C GLY A 222 1.49 14.75 5.62
N ASP A 223 2.07 13.73 5.00
CA ASP A 223 1.62 13.18 3.70
C ASP A 223 0.14 12.76 3.69
N PHE A 224 -0.46 12.53 4.87
CA PHE A 224 -1.84 12.10 5.02
C PHE A 224 -2.87 13.23 4.97
N ASP A 225 -2.46 14.50 5.05
CA ASP A 225 -3.38 15.65 5.06
C ASP A 225 -4.25 15.72 3.78
N VAL A 226 -3.75 15.15 2.67
CA VAL A 226 -4.47 15.04 1.39
C VAL A 226 -5.74 14.19 1.47
N PHE A 227 -5.93 13.45 2.56
CA PHE A 227 -7.06 12.57 2.79
C PHE A 227 -8.10 13.14 3.78
N ILE A 228 -7.88 14.34 4.31
CA ILE A 228 -8.86 15.01 5.17
C ILE A 228 -10.13 15.29 4.36
N GLY A 229 -11.28 14.93 4.93
CA GLY A 229 -12.60 15.03 4.29
C GLY A 229 -12.97 13.81 3.45
N ASP A 230 -12.06 12.87 3.22
CA ASP A 230 -12.35 11.63 2.49
C ASP A 230 -12.81 10.51 3.41
N THR A 231 -13.58 9.59 2.84
CA THR A 231 -13.99 8.35 3.50
C THR A 231 -13.07 7.20 3.10
N LEU A 232 -12.40 6.63 4.09
CA LEU A 232 -11.66 5.38 3.96
C LEU A 232 -12.62 4.20 4.11
N LYS A 233 -12.84 3.46 3.03
CA LYS A 233 -13.71 2.28 3.04
C LYS A 233 -12.92 1.04 3.40
N ILE A 234 -13.34 0.29 4.43
CA ILE A 234 -12.62 -0.91 4.88
C ILE A 234 -13.47 -2.17 4.68
N ASP A 235 -12.90 -3.12 3.94
CA ASP A 235 -13.49 -4.41 3.63
C ASP A 235 -12.64 -5.53 4.23
N ILE A 236 -13.07 -6.06 5.38
CA ILE A 236 -12.43 -7.24 6.00
C ILE A 236 -12.72 -8.45 5.13
N TYR A 237 -11.66 -9.15 4.72
CA TYR A 237 -11.76 -10.32 3.85
C TYR A 237 -11.22 -11.60 4.48
N HIS A 238 -10.52 -11.56 5.61
CA HIS A 238 -10.05 -12.76 6.28
C HIS A 238 -9.88 -12.49 7.78
N ILE A 239 -10.29 -13.44 8.61
CA ILE A 239 -10.07 -13.39 10.06
C ILE A 239 -9.44 -14.72 10.53
N GLU A 240 -8.34 -14.62 11.27
CA GLU A 240 -7.62 -15.76 11.86
C GLU A 240 -7.20 -15.40 13.30
N GLY A 241 -7.84 -16.02 14.28
CA GLY A 241 -7.70 -15.65 15.68
C GLY A 241 -8.07 -14.17 15.91
N ASN A 242 -7.14 -13.40 16.47
CA ASN A 242 -7.28 -11.95 16.67
C ASN A 242 -6.73 -11.11 15.51
N THR A 243 -6.38 -11.73 14.38
CA THR A 243 -5.84 -11.05 13.19
C THR A 243 -6.93 -10.84 12.13
N TYR A 244 -6.99 -9.63 11.59
CA TYR A 244 -7.85 -9.22 10.48
C TYR A 244 -7.00 -8.87 9.27
N SER A 245 -7.32 -9.43 8.11
CA SER A 245 -6.81 -8.95 6.84
C SER A 245 -7.91 -8.19 6.12
N TYR A 246 -7.57 -7.00 5.64
CA TYR A 246 -8.54 -6.07 5.10
C TYR A 246 -8.02 -5.44 3.81
N LYS A 247 -8.98 -5.01 2.99
CA LYS A 247 -8.77 -4.14 1.84
C LYS A 247 -9.32 -2.79 2.21
N ALA A 248 -8.53 -1.75 2.06
CA ALA A 248 -8.95 -0.38 2.32
C ALA A 248 -8.89 0.44 1.04
N GLU A 249 -9.85 1.35 0.87
CA GLU A 249 -10.01 2.17 -0.33
C GLU A 249 -10.26 3.63 0.02
N ILE A 250 -9.48 4.53 -0.57
CA ILE A 250 -9.63 5.98 -0.42
C ILE A 250 -9.27 6.66 -1.73
N LYS A 251 -10.13 7.55 -2.24
CA LYS A 251 -9.95 8.22 -3.54
C LYS A 251 -9.60 7.26 -4.69
N GLY A 252 -10.15 6.04 -4.67
CA GLY A 252 -9.89 4.98 -5.66
C GLY A 252 -8.52 4.29 -5.53
N ALA A 253 -7.65 4.75 -4.64
CA ALA A 253 -6.43 4.04 -4.24
C ALA A 253 -6.81 2.90 -3.30
N ILE A 254 -6.31 1.70 -3.58
CA ILE A 254 -6.67 0.48 -2.86
C ILE A 254 -5.40 -0.15 -2.29
N TYR A 255 -5.45 -0.55 -1.02
CA TYR A 255 -4.37 -1.23 -0.34
C TYR A 255 -4.90 -2.39 0.48
N PHE A 256 -4.10 -3.43 0.59
CA PHE A 256 -4.28 -4.55 1.48
C PHE A 256 -3.44 -4.32 2.73
N GLY A 257 -3.98 -4.72 3.88
CA GLY A 257 -3.28 -4.64 5.14
C GLY A 257 -3.69 -5.78 6.06
N ARG A 258 -2.90 -5.92 7.12
CA ARG A 258 -3.13 -6.86 8.20
C ARG A 258 -3.04 -6.13 9.52
N VAL A 259 -3.88 -6.51 10.47
CA VAL A 259 -3.91 -5.92 11.80
C VAL A 259 -4.29 -6.96 12.83
N SER A 260 -3.59 -6.99 13.94
CA SER A 260 -3.81 -7.93 15.05
C SER A 260 -4.35 -7.16 16.24
N LYS A 261 -5.52 -7.55 16.75
CA LYS A 261 -6.05 -7.01 18.00
C LYS A 261 -5.23 -7.52 19.17
N VAL A 262 -4.84 -6.63 20.06
CA VAL A 262 -4.05 -6.96 21.26
C VAL A 262 -4.92 -6.87 22.52
N PRO A 263 -4.50 -7.48 23.65
CA PRO A 263 -5.21 -7.35 24.91
C PRO A 263 -5.42 -5.89 25.31
N GLU A 264 -6.53 -5.57 25.97
CA GLU A 264 -6.79 -4.20 26.44
C GLU A 264 -5.77 -3.74 27.49
N SER A 265 -5.07 -4.66 28.16
CA SER A 265 -3.96 -4.38 29.07
C SER A 265 -2.65 -3.98 28.38
N ALA A 266 -2.51 -4.21 27.06
CA ALA A 266 -1.29 -3.88 26.34
C ALA A 266 -1.15 -2.36 26.21
N GLU A 267 -0.02 -1.80 26.61
CA GLU A 267 0.26 -0.38 26.52
C GLU A 267 1.21 -0.06 25.36
N TYR A 268 1.18 1.20 24.88
CA TYR A 268 2.09 1.60 23.80
C TYR A 268 3.56 1.47 24.22
N THR A 269 3.85 1.61 25.52
CA THR A 269 5.18 1.42 26.11
C THR A 269 5.67 -0.01 25.95
N ASP A 270 4.77 -1.00 25.99
CA ASP A 270 5.12 -2.42 25.77
C ASP A 270 5.56 -2.63 24.32
N TYR A 271 4.91 -1.95 23.38
CA TYR A 271 5.30 -1.98 21.97
C TYR A 271 6.63 -1.24 21.68
N ILE A 272 6.83 -0.07 22.29
CA ILE A 272 8.07 0.70 22.13
C ILE A 272 9.25 -0.08 22.73
N THR A 273 9.10 -0.60 23.95
CA THR A 273 10.10 -1.46 24.60
C THR A 273 10.31 -2.75 23.79
N GLY A 274 9.21 -3.35 23.33
CA GLY A 274 9.20 -4.66 22.70
C GLY A 274 9.66 -5.74 23.68
N TRP A 275 10.38 -6.73 23.16
CA TRP A 275 10.89 -7.83 23.96
C TRP A 275 12.03 -7.39 24.88
N THR A 276 11.95 -7.75 26.15
CA THR A 276 13.00 -7.53 27.13
C THR A 276 14.17 -8.49 26.93
N PRO A 277 15.38 -8.19 27.44
CA PRO A 277 16.51 -9.12 27.40
C PRO A 277 16.19 -10.47 28.04
N ARG A 278 15.35 -10.50 29.09
CA ARG A 278 14.93 -11.73 29.77
C ARG A 278 14.06 -12.59 28.87
N GLU A 279 13.09 -12.00 28.18
CA GLU A 279 12.20 -12.74 27.26
C GLU A 279 12.97 -13.26 26.05
N ARG A 280 13.88 -12.45 25.48
CA ARG A 280 14.78 -12.90 24.41
C ARG A 280 15.66 -14.06 24.84
N LYS A 281 16.22 -13.98 26.05
CA LYS A 281 17.04 -15.07 26.62
C LYS A 281 16.21 -16.34 26.78
N SER A 282 15.02 -16.25 27.37
CA SER A 282 14.12 -17.39 27.55
C SER A 282 13.70 -18.03 26.22
N PHE A 283 13.40 -17.21 25.20
CA PHE A 283 13.13 -17.71 23.85
C PHE A 283 14.34 -18.44 23.25
N MET A 284 15.53 -17.86 23.37
CA MET A 284 16.75 -18.45 22.84
C MET A 284 17.09 -19.78 23.53
N GLU A 285 16.94 -19.87 24.85
CA GLU A 285 17.12 -21.10 25.61
C GLU A 285 16.13 -22.18 25.15
N GLY A 286 14.83 -21.88 25.15
CA GLY A 286 13.81 -22.84 24.69
C GLY A 286 13.97 -23.25 23.24
N CYS A 287 14.41 -22.34 22.36
CA CYS A 287 14.69 -22.68 20.97
C CYS A 287 15.89 -23.63 20.84
N LEU A 288 16.98 -23.39 21.57
CA LEU A 288 18.18 -24.24 21.56
C LEU A 288 17.93 -25.61 22.18
N GLU A 289 17.01 -25.71 23.13
CA GLU A 289 16.58 -26.97 23.76
C GLU A 289 15.63 -27.79 22.88
N SER A 290 15.09 -27.21 21.81
CA SER A 290 14.20 -27.94 20.90
C SER A 290 14.92 -29.08 20.18
N GLU A 291 14.24 -30.21 19.99
CA GLU A 291 14.79 -31.41 19.34
C GLU A 291 15.42 -31.09 17.96
N GLY A 292 14.79 -30.18 17.21
CA GLY A 292 15.28 -29.74 15.91
C GLY A 292 16.60 -28.96 15.99
N ALA A 293 16.78 -28.12 17.01
CA ALA A 293 18.00 -27.35 17.23
C ALA A 293 19.13 -28.23 17.79
N GLN A 294 18.83 -29.18 18.67
CA GLN A 294 19.81 -30.12 19.23
C GLN A 294 20.45 -31.03 18.18
N LYS A 295 19.72 -31.35 17.10
CA LYS A 295 20.27 -32.09 15.94
C LYS A 295 21.21 -31.26 15.07
N LEU A 296 21.30 -29.94 15.30
CA LEU A 296 22.22 -29.04 14.63
C LEU A 296 23.44 -28.80 15.52
N GLY A 297 24.62 -28.60 14.92
CA GLY A 297 25.78 -28.12 15.67
C GLY A 297 25.49 -26.78 16.37
N LYS A 298 26.07 -26.55 17.55
CA LYS A 298 25.81 -25.41 18.44
C LYS A 298 25.78 -24.05 17.72
N THR A 299 26.74 -23.80 16.83
CA THR A 299 26.83 -22.55 16.06
C THR A 299 25.61 -22.37 15.15
N LYS A 300 25.27 -23.41 14.39
CA LYS A 300 24.12 -23.40 13.46
C LYS A 300 22.80 -23.29 14.21
N ALA A 301 22.63 -24.01 15.31
CA ALA A 301 21.46 -23.89 16.17
C ALA A 301 21.24 -22.45 16.64
N LYS A 302 22.32 -21.78 17.10
CA LYS A 302 22.27 -20.37 17.53
C LYS A 302 21.88 -19.42 16.40
N GLU A 303 22.40 -19.60 15.19
CA GLU A 303 22.04 -18.80 14.02
C GLU A 303 20.57 -18.97 13.63
N ILE A 304 20.07 -20.21 13.60
CA ILE A 304 18.66 -20.50 13.29
C ILE A 304 17.74 -19.92 14.36
N CYS A 305 18.06 -20.09 15.64
CA CYS A 305 17.27 -19.53 16.73
C CYS A 305 17.26 -18.00 16.73
N LYS A 306 18.38 -17.34 16.41
CA LYS A 306 18.41 -15.88 16.20
C LYS A 306 17.51 -15.46 15.04
N CYS A 307 17.57 -16.15 13.91
CA CYS A 307 16.68 -15.89 12.78
C CYS A 307 15.20 -16.06 13.16
N ALA A 308 14.88 -17.12 13.90
CA ALA A 308 13.52 -17.39 14.36
C ALA A 308 13.04 -16.29 15.31
N MET A 309 13.87 -15.89 16.28
CA MET A 309 13.58 -14.80 17.21
C MET A 309 13.27 -13.50 16.48
N THR A 310 14.11 -13.09 15.52
CA THR A 310 13.87 -11.87 14.73
C THR A 310 12.52 -11.91 13.99
N LYS A 311 12.15 -13.07 13.42
CA LYS A 311 10.84 -13.24 12.76
C LYS A 311 9.69 -13.22 13.76
N PHE A 312 9.90 -13.79 14.94
CA PHE A 312 8.91 -13.90 15.99
C PHE A 312 8.65 -12.55 16.66
N GLU A 313 9.67 -11.77 16.98
CA GLU A 313 9.54 -10.37 17.45
C GLU A 313 8.82 -9.50 16.43
N ARG A 314 8.99 -9.77 15.14
CA ARG A 314 8.28 -9.06 14.09
C ARG A 314 6.79 -9.43 14.05
N LEU A 315 6.46 -10.72 14.18
CA LEU A 315 5.07 -11.19 14.19
C LEU A 315 4.35 -10.79 15.49
N TYR A 316 5.04 -10.82 16.61
CA TYR A 316 4.54 -10.52 17.95
C TYR A 316 5.43 -9.44 18.59
N PRO A 317 5.31 -8.17 18.19
CA PRO A 317 6.15 -7.10 18.73
C PRO A 317 5.96 -6.89 20.24
N ILE A 318 4.84 -7.35 20.78
CA ILE A 318 4.58 -7.41 22.21
C ILE A 318 4.48 -8.90 22.61
N PRO A 319 5.26 -9.37 23.61
CA PRO A 319 5.21 -10.76 24.06
C PRO A 319 3.82 -11.25 24.49
N SER A 320 2.98 -10.39 25.07
CA SER A 320 1.60 -10.73 25.44
C SER A 320 0.67 -11.04 24.25
N MET A 321 1.12 -10.82 23.01
CA MET A 321 0.40 -11.23 21.80
C MET A 321 0.61 -12.69 21.42
N ILE A 322 1.61 -13.35 22.00
CA ILE A 322 1.95 -14.73 21.66
C ILE A 322 0.78 -15.63 22.09
N PRO A 323 0.15 -16.38 21.18
CA PRO A 323 -0.87 -17.35 21.53
C PRO A 323 -0.30 -18.48 22.39
N ASP A 324 -1.13 -19.06 23.27
CA ASP A 324 -0.70 -20.19 24.11
C ASP A 324 -0.31 -21.42 23.27
N ASP A 325 -0.95 -21.62 22.11
CA ASP A 325 -0.69 -22.76 21.20
C ASP A 325 0.14 -22.38 19.97
N ILE A 326 1.31 -21.77 20.20
CA ILE A 326 2.17 -21.26 19.12
C ILE A 326 3.12 -22.31 18.51
N LYS A 327 3.06 -23.57 18.96
CA LYS A 327 4.08 -24.60 18.67
C LYS A 327 4.28 -24.84 17.17
N GLU A 328 3.19 -25.01 16.42
CA GLU A 328 3.27 -25.30 14.98
C GLU A 328 3.76 -24.10 14.15
N GLU A 329 3.34 -22.88 14.51
CA GLU A 329 3.83 -21.66 13.84
C GLU A 329 5.32 -21.44 14.13
N MET A 330 5.74 -21.64 15.37
CA MET A 330 7.15 -21.58 15.77
C MET A 330 7.97 -22.61 15.00
N ARG A 331 7.50 -23.86 14.88
CA ARG A 331 8.14 -24.90 14.06
C ARG A 331 8.26 -24.46 12.60
N GLY A 332 7.21 -23.88 12.03
CA GLY A 332 7.22 -23.34 10.66
C GLY A 332 8.26 -22.24 10.47
N ILE A 333 8.37 -21.30 11.42
CA ILE A 333 9.36 -20.21 11.40
C ILE A 333 10.79 -20.76 11.46
N VAL A 334 11.05 -21.69 12.38
CA VAL A 334 12.35 -22.35 12.54
C VAL A 334 12.75 -23.08 11.25
N MET A 335 11.84 -23.87 10.68
CA MET A 335 12.09 -24.57 9.41
C MET A 335 12.34 -23.60 8.25
N ASN A 336 11.63 -22.48 8.20
CA ASN A 336 11.87 -21.45 7.21
C ASN A 336 13.25 -20.79 7.37
N CYS A 337 13.71 -20.57 8.60
CA CYS A 337 15.08 -20.11 8.86
C CYS A 337 16.12 -21.16 8.43
N LEU A 338 15.87 -22.43 8.68
CA LEU A 338 16.76 -23.53 8.29
C LEU A 338 16.95 -23.62 6.77
N LEU A 339 15.87 -23.46 6.00
CA LEU A 339 15.91 -23.56 4.54
C LEU A 339 16.56 -22.35 3.86
N ASN A 340 16.43 -21.15 4.45
CA ASN A 340 16.89 -19.90 3.84
C ASN A 340 18.29 -19.46 4.31
N ASN A 341 18.78 -19.96 5.45
CA ASN A 341 20.13 -19.72 5.95
C ASN A 341 21.09 -20.87 5.58
N LYS A 342 21.01 -21.41 4.36
CA LYS A 342 22.03 -22.38 3.92
C LYS A 342 23.39 -21.68 3.90
N PRO A 343 24.45 -22.28 4.48
CA PRO A 343 25.80 -21.78 4.29
C PRO A 343 26.07 -21.68 2.79
N LYS A 344 26.61 -20.56 2.34
CA LYS A 344 27.36 -20.55 1.08
C LYS A 344 28.60 -21.39 1.36
N PHE A 345 28.60 -22.63 0.89
CA PHE A 345 29.78 -23.49 0.90
C PHE A 345 30.74 -23.05 -0.20
#